data_AF-A0A182Q999-F1
#
_entry.id   AF-A0A182Q999-F1
#
_cell.length_a   1.000
_cell.length_b   1.000
_cell.length_c   1.000
_cell.angle_alpha   90.00
_cell.angle_beta   90.00
_cell.angle_gamma   90.00
#
_symmetry.space_group_name_H-M   'P 1'
#
loop_
_entity.id
_entity.type
_entity.pdbx_description
1 polymer ?
#
loop_
_entity_poly.entity_id
_entity_poly.type
_entity_poly.pdbx_seq_one_letter_code
_entity_poly.pdbx_strand_id
1 'polypeptide(L)'
;MYQPYLHQAVQSLQNLSSDELRELLGDDEKLDKRVTEAVNSLESSKELIIAENRSLAETNLNYEPKMVELRSRVQELAEECRALGESVKEKSTELSSKSEKNNAETVLALLQTAAAESEEESENIVKQLLDSELAVDAYIEQFMTARKLMHSRKLKAEKMTELLRSNRNPQRTTYNAGYGPSSMPYPNAQPTTQGNFYVPPVMSGSNSAVPYPVGPVSMPMPMAMFRPPQF
;
A
#
# COMPACT_ATOMS: atom_id res chain seq x y z
N MET A 1 26.61 41.25 -28.22
CA MET A 1 26.60 39.92 -28.87
C MET A 1 27.53 39.86 -30.08
N TYR A 2 27.61 40.89 -30.94
CA TYR A 2 28.45 40.87 -32.16
C TYR A 2 29.91 41.32 -31.99
N GLN A 3 30.26 41.96 -30.86
CA GLN A 3 31.61 42.45 -30.56
C GLN A 3 32.76 41.45 -30.75
N PRO A 4 32.66 40.15 -30.35
CA PRO A 4 33.74 39.20 -30.57
C PRO A 4 33.98 38.91 -32.06
N TYR A 5 32.93 38.79 -32.86
CA TYR A 5 33.02 38.56 -34.32
C TYR A 5 33.58 39.80 -35.04
N LEU A 6 33.19 41.00 -34.58
CA LEU A 6 33.74 42.25 -35.08
C LEU A 6 35.24 42.38 -34.74
N HIS A 7 35.65 41.99 -33.53
CA HIS A 7 37.05 41.96 -33.14
C HIS A 7 37.87 40.97 -33.99
N GLN A 8 37.33 39.77 -34.25
CA GLN A 8 37.94 38.77 -35.12
C GLN A 8 38.07 39.29 -36.57
N ALA A 9 37.04 39.95 -37.09
CA ALA A 9 37.08 40.58 -38.41
C ALA A 9 38.16 41.68 -38.48
N VAL A 10 38.21 42.58 -37.50
CA VAL A 10 39.23 43.64 -37.44
C VAL A 10 40.65 43.06 -37.32
N GLN A 11 40.85 42.01 -36.52
CA GLN A 11 42.14 41.35 -36.39
C GLN A 11 42.58 40.68 -37.70
N SER A 12 41.63 40.12 -38.47
CA SER A 12 41.92 39.57 -39.79
C SER A 12 42.34 40.64 -40.83
N LEU A 13 41.89 41.89 -40.64
CA LEU A 13 42.24 43.04 -41.49
C LEU A 13 43.61 43.63 -41.15
N GLN A 14 44.04 43.55 -39.88
CA GLN A 14 45.33 44.06 -39.42
C GLN A 14 46.54 43.32 -40.02
N ASN A 15 46.33 42.12 -40.57
CA ASN A 15 47.38 41.30 -41.17
C ASN A 15 47.60 41.59 -42.67
N LEU A 16 46.82 42.49 -43.29
CA LEU A 16 46.95 42.84 -44.71
C LEU A 16 47.82 44.09 -44.92
N SER A 17 48.47 44.14 -46.08
CA SER A 17 49.23 45.31 -46.54
C SER A 17 48.31 46.46 -47.02
N SER A 18 48.86 47.66 -47.12
CA SER A 18 48.12 48.86 -47.57
C SER A 18 47.53 48.70 -48.98
N ASP A 19 48.19 47.96 -49.87
CA ASP A 19 47.72 47.75 -51.24
C ASP A 19 46.57 46.73 -51.27
N GLU A 20 46.65 45.67 -50.47
CA GLU A 20 45.57 44.67 -50.32
C GLU A 20 44.32 45.25 -49.63
N LEU A 21 44.50 46.15 -48.65
CA LEU A 21 43.38 46.86 -48.01
C LEU A 21 42.68 47.83 -48.98
N ARG A 22 43.43 48.45 -49.89
CA ARG A 22 42.87 49.32 -50.95
C ARG A 22 42.11 48.52 -52.00
N GLU A 23 42.62 47.35 -52.36
CA GLU A 23 41.92 46.42 -53.25
C GLU A 23 40.64 45.90 -52.61
N LEU A 24 40.69 45.53 -51.32
CA LEU A 24 39.53 45.06 -50.57
C LEU A 24 38.46 46.15 -50.40
N LEU A 25 38.86 47.42 -50.24
CA LEU A 25 37.93 48.56 -50.17
C LEU A 25 37.26 48.85 -51.53
N GLY A 26 37.88 48.44 -52.64
CA GLY A 26 37.35 48.65 -53.99
C GLY A 26 36.50 47.49 -54.52
N ASP A 27 36.35 46.40 -53.76
CA ASP A 27 35.68 45.17 -54.16
C ASP A 27 34.74 44.67 -53.05
N ASP A 28 33.47 45.09 -53.13
CA ASP A 28 32.43 44.78 -52.15
C ASP A 28 32.22 43.26 -51.99
N GLU A 29 32.41 42.45 -53.05
CA GLU A 29 32.27 40.99 -52.94
C GLU A 29 33.36 40.37 -52.07
N LYS A 30 34.60 40.91 -52.12
CA LYS A 30 35.68 40.44 -51.24
C LYS A 30 35.42 40.85 -49.79
N LEU A 31 34.82 42.01 -49.56
CA LEU A 31 34.43 42.46 -48.23
C LEU A 31 33.32 41.57 -47.64
N ASP A 32 32.29 41.25 -48.42
CA ASP A 32 31.19 40.37 -48.00
C ASP A 32 31.67 38.94 -47.69
N LYS A 33 32.64 38.41 -48.45
CA LYS A 33 33.27 37.11 -48.15
C LYS A 33 33.96 37.11 -46.78
N ARG A 34 34.66 38.20 -46.43
CA ARG A 34 35.31 38.34 -45.11
C ARG A 34 34.31 38.48 -43.97
N VAL A 35 33.19 39.17 -44.19
CA VAL A 35 32.09 39.24 -43.22
C VAL A 35 31.48 37.86 -43.00
N THR A 36 31.26 37.11 -44.08
CA THR A 36 30.77 35.72 -44.03
C THR A 36 31.73 34.83 -43.23
N GLU A 37 33.04 34.91 -43.49
CA GLU A 37 34.07 34.21 -42.73
C GLU A 37 34.06 34.55 -41.23
N ALA A 38 33.83 35.81 -40.86
CA ALA A 38 33.75 36.24 -39.48
C ALA A 38 32.51 35.70 -38.75
N VAL A 39 31.39 35.44 -39.45
CA VAL A 39 30.15 34.90 -38.86
C VAL A 39 30.02 33.38 -39.00
N ASN A 40 30.85 32.71 -39.81
CA ASN A 40 30.82 31.25 -40.00
C ASN A 40 30.91 30.46 -38.68
N SER A 41 31.64 30.96 -37.69
CA SER A 41 31.74 30.31 -36.36
C SER A 41 30.42 30.35 -35.59
N LEU A 42 29.64 31.43 -35.74
CA LEU A 42 28.29 31.56 -35.21
C LEU A 42 27.31 30.65 -35.94
N GLU A 43 27.42 30.54 -37.26
CA GLU A 43 26.61 29.61 -38.06
C GLU A 43 26.89 28.15 -37.67
N SER A 44 28.16 27.78 -37.51
CA SER A 44 28.56 26.44 -37.04
C SER A 44 28.01 26.16 -35.64
N SER A 45 28.09 27.13 -34.72
CA SER A 45 27.53 26.98 -33.38
C SER A 45 26.01 26.83 -33.40
N LYS A 46 25.32 27.58 -34.27
CA LYS A 46 23.87 27.46 -34.49
C LYS A 46 23.51 26.06 -34.98
N GLU A 47 24.22 25.53 -35.98
CA GLU A 47 23.99 24.18 -36.50
C GLU A 47 24.19 23.11 -35.42
N LEU A 48 25.24 23.22 -34.60
CA LEU A 48 25.46 22.32 -33.48
C LEU A 48 24.30 22.33 -32.49
N ILE A 49 23.83 23.52 -32.08
CA ILE A 49 22.71 23.65 -31.15
C ILE A 49 21.42 23.09 -31.76
N ILE A 50 21.17 23.33 -33.05
CA ILE A 50 20.00 22.78 -33.74
C ILE A 50 20.08 21.25 -33.79
N ALA A 51 21.24 20.69 -34.10
CA ALA A 51 21.45 19.24 -34.12
C ALA A 51 21.28 18.63 -32.73
N GLU A 52 21.81 19.27 -31.69
CA GLU A 52 21.64 18.83 -30.29
C GLU A 52 20.18 18.90 -29.86
N ASN A 53 19.50 20.03 -30.11
CA ASN A 53 18.09 20.20 -29.77
C ASN A 53 17.22 19.16 -30.50
N ARG A 54 17.51 18.89 -31.77
CA ARG A 54 16.83 17.86 -32.55
C ARG A 54 17.04 16.47 -31.95
N SER A 55 18.27 16.11 -31.62
CA SER A 55 18.58 14.83 -30.96
C SER A 55 17.85 14.69 -29.62
N LEU A 56 17.82 15.75 -28.81
CA LEU A 56 17.08 15.78 -27.55
C LEU A 56 15.56 15.66 -27.77
N ALA A 57 15.01 16.34 -28.78
CA ALA A 57 13.60 16.22 -29.13
C ALA A 57 13.25 14.80 -29.59
N GLU A 58 14.07 14.20 -30.45
CA GLU A 58 13.89 12.82 -30.94
C GLU A 58 13.95 11.81 -29.78
N THR A 59 14.92 11.95 -28.86
CA THR A 59 15.00 11.07 -27.68
C THR A 59 13.81 11.28 -26.73
N ASN A 60 13.37 12.52 -26.49
CA ASN A 60 12.19 12.81 -25.68
C ASN A 60 10.92 12.18 -26.28
N LEU A 61 10.72 12.31 -27.59
CA LEU A 61 9.60 11.68 -28.30
C LEU A 61 9.66 10.15 -28.20
N ASN A 62 10.86 9.56 -28.22
CA ASN A 62 11.02 8.12 -28.05
C ASN A 62 10.70 7.63 -26.62
N TYR A 63 10.79 8.50 -25.60
CA TYR A 63 10.39 8.15 -24.22
C TYR A 63 8.89 8.24 -23.97
N GLU A 64 8.17 9.07 -24.73
CA GLU A 64 6.72 9.24 -24.62
C GLU A 64 5.94 7.92 -24.66
N PRO A 65 6.13 6.99 -25.63
CA PRO A 65 5.37 5.74 -25.66
C PRO A 65 5.61 4.89 -24.41
N LYS A 66 6.85 4.81 -23.93
CA LYS A 66 7.19 4.07 -22.70
C LYS A 66 6.53 4.71 -21.47
N MET A 67 6.47 6.04 -21.42
CA MET A 67 5.79 6.76 -20.33
C MET A 67 4.28 6.50 -20.35
N VAL A 68 3.66 6.49 -21.53
CA VAL A 68 2.24 6.16 -21.70
C VAL A 68 1.95 4.73 -21.29
N GLU A 69 2.76 3.77 -21.72
CA GLU A 69 2.65 2.36 -21.34
C GLU A 69 2.74 2.18 -19.81
N LEU A 70 3.76 2.76 -19.18
CA LEU A 70 3.93 2.68 -17.73
C LEU A 70 2.77 3.32 -16.97
N ARG A 71 2.25 4.46 -17.44
CA ARG A 71 1.06 5.11 -16.85
C ARG A 71 -0.17 4.23 -16.97
N SER A 72 -0.40 3.63 -18.14
CA SER A 72 -1.49 2.66 -18.35
C SER A 72 -1.35 1.48 -17.39
N ARG A 73 -0.13 0.92 -17.27
CA ARG A 73 0.12 -0.22 -16.38
C ARG A 73 -0.12 0.10 -14.92
N VAL A 74 0.28 1.30 -14.47
CA VAL A 74 0.00 1.78 -13.11
C VAL A 74 -1.50 1.94 -12.89
N GLN A 75 -2.22 2.46 -13.89
CA GLN A 75 -3.68 2.61 -13.80
C GLN A 75 -4.38 1.24 -13.70
N GLU A 76 -4.01 0.28 -14.55
CA GLU A 76 -4.53 -1.10 -14.50
C GLU A 76 -4.29 -1.74 -13.13
N LEU A 77 -3.06 -1.64 -12.61
CA LEU A 77 -2.72 -2.19 -11.28
C LEU A 77 -3.49 -1.49 -10.17
N ALA A 78 -3.71 -0.17 -10.26
CA ALA A 78 -4.50 0.57 -9.29
C ALA A 78 -5.97 0.14 -9.30
N GLU A 79 -6.53 -0.11 -10.49
CA GLU A 79 -7.89 -0.65 -10.66
C GLU A 79 -8.00 -2.08 -10.11
N GLU A 80 -7.03 -2.94 -10.39
CA GLU A 80 -6.94 -4.31 -9.84
C GLU A 80 -6.86 -4.28 -8.31
N CYS A 81 -5.97 -3.45 -7.75
CA CYS A 81 -5.86 -3.26 -6.31
C CYS A 81 -7.16 -2.74 -5.69
N ARG A 82 -7.88 -1.84 -6.36
CA ARG A 82 -9.18 -1.34 -5.90
C ARG A 82 -10.21 -2.47 -5.88
N ALA A 83 -10.32 -3.25 -6.95
CA ALA A 83 -11.25 -4.37 -7.05
C ALA A 83 -10.95 -5.46 -6.01
N LEU A 84 -9.68 -5.82 -5.84
CA LEU A 84 -9.25 -6.75 -4.79
C LEU A 84 -9.53 -6.20 -3.39
N GLY A 85 -9.27 -4.91 -3.17
CA GLY A 85 -9.57 -4.22 -1.91
C GLY A 85 -11.06 -4.25 -1.57
N GLU A 86 -11.93 -4.02 -2.55
CA GLU A 86 -13.38 -4.13 -2.40
C GLU A 86 -13.80 -5.58 -2.08
N SER A 87 -13.26 -6.58 -2.77
CA SER A 87 -13.55 -7.99 -2.49
C SER A 87 -13.10 -8.41 -1.09
N VAL A 88 -11.92 -7.96 -0.64
CA VAL A 88 -11.43 -8.22 0.72
C VAL A 88 -12.33 -7.54 1.75
N LYS A 89 -12.75 -6.29 1.50
CA LYS A 89 -13.66 -5.56 2.37
C LYS A 89 -15.00 -6.29 2.47
N GLU A 90 -15.58 -6.72 1.36
CA GLU A 90 -16.83 -7.49 1.33
C GLU A 90 -16.70 -8.78 2.16
N LYS A 91 -15.68 -9.61 1.89
CA LYS A 91 -15.43 -10.84 2.65
C LYS A 91 -15.20 -10.59 4.14
N SER A 92 -14.52 -9.50 4.48
CA SER A 92 -14.30 -9.10 5.87
C SER A 92 -15.62 -8.72 6.55
N THR A 93 -16.48 -7.96 5.88
CA THR A 93 -17.82 -7.61 6.41
C THR A 93 -18.72 -8.84 6.54
N GLU A 94 -18.68 -9.76 5.57
CA GLU A 94 -19.42 -11.03 5.64
C GLU A 94 -18.93 -11.87 6.83
N LEU A 95 -17.60 -11.98 7.01
CA LEU A 95 -17.01 -12.69 8.14
C LEU A 95 -17.36 -12.04 9.48
N SER A 96 -17.31 -10.71 9.60
CA SER A 96 -17.75 -9.99 10.82
C SER A 96 -19.19 -10.30 11.14
N SER A 97 -20.09 -10.20 10.14
CA SER A 97 -21.52 -10.47 10.35
C SER A 97 -21.80 -11.92 10.78
N LYS A 98 -21.06 -12.89 10.23
CA LYS A 98 -21.15 -14.31 10.63
C LYS A 98 -20.55 -14.54 12.01
N SER A 99 -19.44 -13.87 12.33
CA SER A 99 -18.79 -13.95 13.64
C SER A 99 -19.62 -13.30 14.73
N GLU A 100 -20.36 -12.24 14.45
CA GLU A 100 -21.28 -11.60 15.40
C GLU A 100 -22.44 -12.54 15.75
N LYS A 101 -23.06 -13.17 14.74
CA LYS A 101 -24.14 -14.15 14.93
C LYS A 101 -23.68 -15.43 15.62
N ASN A 102 -22.46 -15.88 15.33
CA ASN A 102 -21.86 -17.08 15.92
C ASN A 102 -20.87 -16.76 17.03
N ASN A 103 -20.93 -15.56 17.62
CA ASN A 103 -20.03 -15.22 18.70
C ASN A 103 -20.30 -16.18 19.85
N ALA A 104 -19.26 -16.89 20.28
CA ALA A 104 -19.39 -17.95 21.27
C ALA A 104 -19.98 -17.44 22.60
N GLU A 105 -19.76 -16.16 22.94
CA GLU A 105 -20.40 -15.50 24.09
C GLU A 105 -21.91 -15.32 23.90
N THR A 106 -22.34 -14.90 22.71
CA THR A 106 -23.77 -14.78 22.36
C THR A 106 -24.45 -16.14 22.39
N VAL A 107 -23.81 -17.18 21.83
CA VAL A 107 -24.32 -18.56 21.89
C VAL A 107 -24.41 -19.05 23.33
N LEU A 108 -23.45 -18.68 24.21
CA LEU A 108 -23.49 -19.04 25.62
C LEU A 108 -24.68 -18.41 26.33
N ALA A 109 -24.89 -17.11 26.13
CA ALA A 109 -26.01 -16.39 26.71
C ALA A 109 -27.35 -17.04 26.27
N LEU A 110 -27.52 -17.30 24.96
CA LEU A 110 -28.72 -17.96 24.43
C LEU A 110 -28.92 -19.36 25.02
N LEU A 111 -27.85 -20.14 25.19
CA LEU A 111 -27.94 -21.47 25.77
C LEU A 111 -28.30 -21.43 27.26
N GLN A 112 -27.80 -20.44 28.00
CA GLN A 112 -28.16 -20.21 29.41
C GLN A 112 -29.64 -19.80 29.54
N THR A 113 -30.13 -18.90 28.67
CA THR A 113 -31.55 -18.54 28.60
C THR A 113 -32.41 -19.76 28.30
N ALA A 114 -32.08 -20.55 27.28
CA ALA A 114 -32.82 -21.76 26.94
C ALA A 114 -32.78 -22.84 28.04
N ALA A 115 -31.72 -22.86 28.88
CA ALA A 115 -31.65 -23.72 30.05
C ALA A 115 -32.61 -23.25 31.15
N ALA A 116 -32.65 -21.93 31.43
CA ALA A 116 -33.57 -21.33 32.39
C ALA A 116 -35.04 -21.49 31.96
N GLU A 117 -35.36 -21.27 30.68
CA GLU A 117 -36.70 -21.51 30.13
C GLU A 117 -37.14 -22.97 30.33
N SER A 118 -36.27 -23.95 30.03
CA SER A 118 -36.60 -25.36 30.28
C SER A 118 -36.69 -25.73 31.77
N GLU A 119 -36.02 -24.96 32.64
CA GLU A 119 -36.17 -25.11 34.08
C GLU A 119 -37.55 -24.63 34.53
N GLU A 120 -37.97 -23.45 34.08
CA GLU A 120 -39.30 -22.91 34.32
C GLU A 120 -40.41 -23.81 33.77
N GLU A 121 -40.26 -24.34 32.55
CA GLU A 121 -41.18 -25.34 31.98
C GLU A 121 -41.30 -26.57 32.89
N SER A 122 -40.18 -27.10 33.38
CA SER A 122 -40.18 -28.25 34.28
C SER A 122 -40.84 -27.94 35.63
N GLU A 123 -40.69 -26.73 36.14
CA GLU A 123 -41.38 -26.28 37.37
C GLU A 123 -42.88 -26.08 37.14
N ASN A 124 -43.28 -25.58 35.98
CA ASN A 124 -44.69 -25.44 35.63
C ASN A 124 -45.38 -26.80 35.51
N ILE A 125 -44.72 -27.83 34.98
CA ILE A 125 -45.22 -29.21 34.98
C ILE A 125 -45.42 -29.73 36.41
N VAL A 126 -44.52 -29.39 37.34
CA VAL A 126 -44.68 -29.74 38.77
C VAL A 126 -45.88 -29.01 39.38
N LYS A 127 -46.06 -27.72 39.09
CA LYS A 127 -47.22 -26.95 39.58
C LYS A 127 -48.54 -27.56 39.10
N GLN A 128 -48.64 -27.90 37.82
CA GLN A 128 -49.85 -28.53 37.26
C GLN A 128 -50.19 -29.86 37.95
N LEU A 129 -49.19 -30.65 38.36
CA LEU A 129 -49.43 -31.84 39.17
C LEU A 129 -49.98 -31.49 40.56
N LEU A 130 -49.40 -30.49 41.23
CA LEU A 130 -49.82 -30.06 42.57
C LEU A 130 -51.24 -29.47 42.57
N ASP A 131 -51.60 -28.77 41.50
CA ASP A 131 -52.93 -28.19 41.27
C ASP A 131 -53.95 -29.25 40.79
N SER A 132 -53.53 -30.52 40.66
CA SER A 132 -54.33 -31.64 40.17
C SER A 132 -54.86 -31.46 38.73
N GLU A 133 -54.20 -30.61 37.94
CA GLU A 133 -54.50 -30.37 36.52
C GLU A 133 -53.88 -31.44 35.60
N LEU A 134 -52.87 -32.16 36.09
CA LEU A 134 -52.11 -33.17 35.35
C LEU A 134 -52.16 -34.54 36.05
N ALA A 135 -52.49 -35.60 35.30
CA ALA A 135 -52.45 -36.97 35.80
C ALA A 135 -51.01 -37.43 36.07
N VAL A 136 -50.82 -38.28 37.08
CA VAL A 136 -49.50 -38.73 37.54
C VAL A 136 -48.68 -39.39 36.42
N ASP A 137 -49.31 -40.25 35.61
CA ASP A 137 -48.61 -40.93 34.50
C ASP A 137 -48.12 -39.94 33.44
N ALA A 138 -48.94 -38.94 33.10
CA ALA A 138 -48.57 -37.88 32.15
C ALA A 138 -47.50 -36.93 32.71
N TYR A 139 -47.54 -36.66 34.02
CA TYR A 139 -46.50 -35.91 34.71
C TYR A 139 -45.14 -36.58 34.59
N ILE A 140 -45.04 -37.89 34.85
CA ILE A 140 -43.77 -38.61 34.81
C ILE A 140 -43.15 -38.51 33.41
N GLU A 141 -43.94 -38.70 32.35
CA GLU A 141 -43.44 -38.63 30.98
C GLU A 141 -42.95 -37.22 30.60
N GLN A 142 -43.76 -36.19 30.86
CA GLN A 142 -43.45 -34.81 30.51
C GLN A 142 -42.30 -34.24 31.35
N PHE A 143 -42.34 -34.45 32.67
CA PHE A 143 -41.32 -33.97 33.60
C PHE A 143 -39.96 -34.58 33.31
N MET A 144 -39.88 -35.91 33.10
CA MET A 144 -38.61 -36.57 32.81
C MET A 144 -38.00 -36.07 31.50
N THR A 145 -38.83 -35.81 30.48
CA THR A 145 -38.38 -35.26 29.20
C THR A 145 -37.85 -33.83 29.36
N ALA A 146 -38.63 -32.95 29.99
CA ALA A 146 -38.26 -31.56 30.22
C ALA A 146 -37.00 -31.45 31.10
N ARG A 147 -36.93 -32.21 32.20
CA ARG A 147 -35.81 -32.14 33.14
C ARG A 147 -34.52 -32.74 32.57
N LYS A 148 -34.61 -33.79 31.73
CA LYS A 148 -33.46 -34.31 30.97
C LYS A 148 -32.93 -33.26 29.99
N LEU A 149 -33.81 -32.56 29.27
CA LEU A 149 -33.42 -31.50 28.35
C LEU A 149 -32.75 -30.34 29.09
N MET A 150 -33.32 -29.89 30.20
CA MET A 150 -32.76 -28.84 31.05
C MET A 150 -31.36 -29.22 31.54
N HIS A 151 -31.17 -30.42 32.12
CA HIS A 151 -29.86 -30.84 32.62
C HIS A 151 -28.84 -30.93 31.47
N SER A 152 -29.26 -31.37 30.29
CA SER A 152 -28.40 -31.38 29.09
C SER A 152 -27.97 -29.97 28.67
N ARG A 153 -28.90 -29.01 28.63
CA ARG A 153 -28.61 -27.60 28.29
C ARG A 153 -27.69 -26.97 29.32
N LYS A 154 -27.96 -27.16 30.61
CA LYS A 154 -27.14 -26.66 31.73
C LYS A 154 -25.71 -27.21 31.67
N LEU A 155 -25.54 -28.52 31.49
CA LEU A 155 -24.22 -29.14 31.36
C LEU A 155 -23.46 -28.61 30.14
N LYS A 156 -24.13 -28.43 29.01
CA LYS A 156 -23.52 -27.85 27.80
C LYS A 156 -23.10 -26.39 28.02
N ALA A 157 -23.89 -25.58 28.72
CA ALA A 157 -23.56 -24.20 29.06
C ALA A 157 -22.33 -24.13 29.99
N GLU A 158 -22.28 -24.97 31.03
CA GLU A 158 -21.13 -25.06 31.94
C GLU A 158 -19.85 -25.45 31.19
N LYS A 159 -19.92 -26.47 30.32
CA LYS A 159 -18.78 -26.91 29.51
C LYS A 159 -18.31 -25.85 28.52
N MET A 160 -19.24 -25.14 27.89
CA MET A 160 -18.88 -24.05 26.98
C MET A 160 -18.25 -22.87 27.73
N THR A 161 -18.71 -22.57 28.95
CA THR A 161 -18.09 -21.57 29.83
C THR A 161 -16.64 -21.95 30.18
N GLU A 162 -16.39 -23.23 30.49
CA GLU A 162 -15.05 -23.76 30.77
C GLU A 162 -14.12 -23.64 29.56
N LEU A 163 -14.61 -23.97 28.36
CA LEU A 163 -13.86 -23.84 27.11
C LEU A 163 -13.51 -22.37 26.81
N LEU A 164 -14.46 -21.46 26.97
CA LEU A 164 -14.22 -20.02 26.76
C LEU A 164 -13.23 -19.45 27.77
N ARG A 165 -13.28 -19.89 29.03
CA ARG A 165 -12.32 -19.51 30.06
C ARG A 165 -10.92 -20.05 29.77
N SER A 166 -10.82 -21.30 29.31
CA SER A 166 -9.55 -21.95 28.96
C SER A 166 -8.90 -21.30 27.73
N ASN A 167 -9.70 -20.96 26.72
CA ASN A 167 -9.21 -20.29 25.51
C ASN A 167 -8.65 -18.88 25.80
N ARG A 168 -9.21 -18.17 26.79
CA ARG A 168 -8.70 -16.87 27.25
C ARG A 168 -7.38 -16.96 28.02
N ASN A 169 -6.94 -18.16 28.41
CA ASN A 169 -5.72 -18.36 29.20
C ASN A 169 -4.88 -19.53 28.65
N PRO A 170 -4.13 -19.33 27.54
CA PRO A 170 -3.37 -20.40 26.88
C PRO A 170 -2.22 -20.99 27.73
N GLN A 171 -1.92 -20.40 28.90
CA GLN A 171 -0.83 -20.88 29.77
C GLN A 171 -1.15 -22.10 30.64
N ARG A 172 -2.34 -22.73 30.57
CA ARG A 172 -2.70 -23.83 31.47
C ARG A 172 -3.36 -25.03 30.81
N THR A 173 -2.69 -25.71 29.89
CA THR A 173 -3.03 -27.09 29.54
C THR A 173 -1.79 -27.89 29.14
N THR A 174 -0.87 -28.11 30.08
CA THR A 174 0.03 -29.28 30.02
C THR A 174 -0.70 -30.46 30.67
N TYR A 175 -1.72 -30.98 29.99
CA TYR A 175 -2.29 -32.28 30.37
C TYR A 175 -1.64 -33.35 29.52
N ASN A 176 -0.82 -34.12 30.22
CA ASN A 176 -0.12 -35.33 29.86
C ASN A 176 -1.04 -36.34 29.13
N ALA A 177 -1.14 -36.23 27.81
CA ALA A 177 -1.61 -37.28 26.93
C ALA A 177 -0.41 -37.71 26.07
N GLY A 178 0.20 -38.85 26.46
CA GLY A 178 1.27 -39.47 25.70
C GLY A 178 0.81 -39.91 24.31
N TYR A 179 1.77 -39.92 23.39
CA TYR A 179 1.70 -40.30 21.97
C TYR A 179 1.36 -39.18 20.98
N GLY A 180 2.39 -38.40 20.65
CA GLY A 180 2.52 -37.65 19.40
C GLY A 180 4.01 -37.39 19.12
N PRO A 181 4.53 -37.62 17.90
CA PRO A 181 5.96 -37.54 17.65
C PRO A 181 6.46 -36.10 17.71
N SER A 182 7.43 -35.86 18.60
CA SER A 182 8.29 -34.70 18.62
C SER A 182 8.99 -34.52 17.27
N SER A 183 8.70 -33.44 16.56
CA SER A 183 9.66 -32.71 15.71
C SER A 183 8.98 -31.55 14.99
N MET A 184 8.94 -30.38 15.64
CA MET A 184 9.05 -29.13 14.89
C MET A 184 9.80 -28.11 15.77
N PRO A 185 11.02 -27.71 15.39
CA PRO A 185 11.68 -26.59 16.03
C PRO A 185 11.02 -25.31 15.51
N TYR A 186 10.08 -24.78 16.27
CA TYR A 186 9.66 -23.39 16.10
C TYR A 186 10.78 -22.48 16.65
N PRO A 187 11.24 -21.47 15.90
CA PRO A 187 12.17 -20.50 16.43
C PRO A 187 11.45 -19.65 17.48
N ASN A 188 12.13 -19.49 18.62
CA ASN A 188 11.72 -18.70 19.77
C ASN A 188 11.39 -17.25 19.34
N ALA A 189 10.15 -16.81 19.55
CA ALA A 189 9.76 -15.42 19.34
C ALA A 189 10.37 -14.56 20.47
N GLN A 190 11.48 -13.88 20.17
CA GLN A 190 11.99 -12.79 21.00
C GLN A 190 11.07 -11.56 20.87
N PRO A 191 10.92 -10.76 21.94
CA PRO A 191 10.10 -9.56 21.90
C PRO A 191 10.67 -8.55 20.89
N THR A 192 9.76 -7.99 20.12
CA THR A 192 9.97 -7.05 19.03
C THR A 192 10.70 -5.79 19.48
N THR A 193 11.90 -5.57 18.95
CA THR A 193 12.43 -4.22 18.70
C THR A 193 12.50 -3.99 17.19
N GLN A 194 12.23 -2.75 16.83
CA GLN A 194 11.81 -2.29 15.51
C GLN A 194 12.81 -2.62 14.38
N GLY A 195 12.22 -3.04 13.26
CA GLY A 195 12.64 -2.89 11.86
C GLY A 195 14.12 -2.81 11.52
N ASN A 196 14.59 -3.69 10.64
CA ASN A 196 15.56 -3.32 9.62
C ASN A 196 15.54 -4.27 8.40
N PHE A 197 15.58 -3.64 7.23
CA PHE A 197 15.63 -4.25 5.91
C PHE A 197 17.01 -4.86 5.62
N TYR A 198 17.02 -5.94 4.82
CA TYR A 198 18.22 -6.62 4.34
C TYR A 198 19.00 -5.73 3.34
N VAL A 199 20.32 -5.60 3.54
CA VAL A 199 21.28 -5.02 2.57
C VAL A 199 22.25 -6.11 2.09
N PRO A 200 22.58 -6.17 0.78
CA PRO A 200 23.52 -7.15 0.25
C PRO A 200 24.99 -6.75 0.53
N PRO A 201 25.94 -7.69 0.53
CA PRO A 201 27.34 -7.42 0.89
C PRO A 201 28.09 -6.77 -0.26
N VAL A 202 28.78 -5.65 0.01
CA VAL A 202 29.69 -4.98 -0.94
C VAL A 202 31.14 -5.29 -0.58
N MET A 203 31.91 -5.62 -1.61
CA MET A 203 33.37 -5.82 -1.59
C MET A 203 34.10 -4.47 -1.45
N SER A 204 35.22 -4.52 -0.73
CA SER A 204 36.19 -3.46 -0.43
C SER A 204 36.45 -2.43 -1.56
N GLY A 205 36.40 -1.14 -1.22
CA GLY A 205 36.84 -0.04 -2.08
C GLY A 205 36.65 1.36 -1.48
N SER A 206 37.75 1.93 -0.99
CA SER A 206 38.06 3.33 -0.62
C SER A 206 37.06 4.49 -0.86
N ASN A 207 36.91 5.31 0.19
CA ASN A 207 36.76 6.78 0.24
C ASN A 207 35.82 7.51 -0.74
N SER A 208 34.68 8.01 -0.22
CA SER A 208 34.42 9.46 -0.07
C SER A 208 33.03 9.72 0.52
N ALA A 209 32.99 10.58 1.52
CA ALA A 209 31.82 10.92 2.33
C ALA A 209 30.94 12.00 1.67
N VAL A 210 29.62 11.85 1.75
CA VAL A 210 28.65 12.95 1.94
C VAL A 210 27.35 12.38 2.56
N PRO A 211 26.88 12.90 3.72
CA PRO A 211 25.69 12.41 4.40
C PRO A 211 24.44 13.22 4.04
N TYR A 212 23.36 12.57 3.61
CA TYR A 212 22.03 13.21 3.55
C TYR A 212 21.32 13.06 4.91
N PRO A 213 20.69 14.13 5.44
CA PRO A 213 20.02 14.11 6.74
C PRO A 213 18.64 13.46 6.65
N VAL A 214 18.39 12.48 7.52
CA VAL A 214 17.05 11.92 7.80
C VAL A 214 16.38 12.74 8.90
N GLY A 215 15.39 13.54 8.53
CA GLY A 215 14.54 14.30 9.46
C GLY A 215 13.07 14.19 9.08
N PRO A 216 12.13 14.25 10.05
CA PRO A 216 10.72 13.96 9.83
C PRO A 216 10.03 15.12 9.08
N VAL A 217 9.33 14.80 8.00
CA VAL A 217 8.57 15.81 7.22
C VAL A 217 7.24 16.09 7.93
N SER A 218 7.18 17.16 8.70
CA SER A 218 5.95 17.86 9.05
C SER A 218 5.66 18.89 7.95
N MET A 219 4.64 18.65 7.14
CA MET A 219 4.10 19.65 6.20
C MET A 219 2.60 19.81 6.44
N PRO A 220 2.11 21.05 6.66
CA PRO A 220 0.69 21.34 6.81
C PRO A 220 0.01 21.38 5.43
N MET A 221 -1.19 20.84 5.34
CA MET A 221 -2.06 20.96 4.17
C MET A 221 -2.68 22.37 4.11
N PRO A 222 -2.79 22.95 2.92
CA PRO A 222 -3.95 23.78 2.58
C PRO A 222 -4.67 23.20 1.35
N MET A 223 -5.97 22.96 1.50
CA MET A 223 -6.83 22.45 0.43
C MET A 223 -7.60 23.59 -0.25
N ALA A 224 -7.86 23.39 -1.56
CA ALA A 224 -8.96 23.93 -2.38
C ALA A 224 -8.82 25.40 -2.90
N MET A 225 -9.17 25.80 -4.13
CA MET A 225 -9.76 25.19 -5.34
C MET A 225 -9.36 26.03 -6.56
N PHE A 226 -9.12 25.42 -7.73
CA PHE A 226 -9.07 26.11 -9.02
C PHE A 226 -10.25 25.62 -9.88
N ARG A 227 -11.13 26.54 -10.31
CA ARG A 227 -12.23 26.30 -11.25
C ARG A 227 -12.01 27.17 -12.49
N PRO A 228 -12.04 26.63 -13.72
CA PRO A 228 -12.03 27.43 -14.95
C PRO A 228 -13.45 27.48 -15.59
N PRO A 229 -13.65 28.22 -16.69
CA PRO A 229 -14.36 29.50 -16.76
C PRO A 229 -15.84 29.36 -17.21
N GLN A 230 -16.57 30.48 -17.20
CA GLN A 230 -17.82 30.64 -17.95
C GLN A 230 -17.76 31.96 -18.73
N PHE A 231 -17.83 31.82 -20.06
CA PHE A 231 -17.84 32.80 -21.15
C PHE A 231 -16.54 33.56 -21.45
#